data_AF-A0A7V9RE69-F1
#
_entry.id   AF-A0A7V9RE69-F1
#
_cell.length_a   1.000
_cell.length_b   1.000
_cell.length_c   1.000
_cell.angle_alpha   90.00
_cell.angle_beta   90.00
_cell.angle_gamma   90.00
#
_symmetry.space_group_name_H-M   'P 1'
#
loop_
_entity.id
_entity.type
_entity.pdbx_description
1 polymer ?
#
loop_
_entity_poly.entity_id
_entity_poly.type
_entity_poly.pdbx_seq_one_letter_code
_entity_poly.pdbx_strand_id
1 'polypeptide(L)'
;MPAREAELKQSEEIVAPEVAAPEPEAAKNEFSAEGELPAVAEPAALAAPAAATASEKAFGGGNKQEAAARLDKGMHVNWEEYKATCESAGKPEKWQDHYKIGHTEAKGWVQPHERYKVYYEWQLQRNTSAAKAVQDFVKGPTICDYRTAGVAQDLNTVRDELGDRKFDKLFGSANSNEDSAIPAAQRLVISPGLYTTPLVDNMRAIARASDEREKSAAEEPKAAPVQESRVEEKPKQEAELDQEPLVVAQELGMQQADRELV
;
A
#
# COMPACT_ATOMS: atom_id res chain seq x y z
N MET A 1 -30.39 1.51 -47.33
CA MET A 1 -30.06 0.55 -48.41
C MET A 1 -29.30 1.29 -49.50
N PRO A 2 -28.31 0.71 -50.22
CA PRO A 2 -27.56 -0.52 -49.96
C PRO A 2 -26.03 -0.45 -50.26
N ALA A 3 -25.33 -1.46 -49.74
CA ALA A 3 -24.26 -2.29 -50.33
C ALA A 3 -22.97 -1.69 -50.93
N ARG A 4 -21.83 -2.18 -50.40
CA ARG A 4 -20.74 -2.92 -51.08
C ARG A 4 -19.74 -3.35 -49.99
N GLU A 5 -19.81 -4.55 -49.41
CA GLU A 5 -19.35 -5.84 -49.99
C GLU A 5 -18.04 -5.73 -50.79
N ALA A 6 -16.97 -6.20 -50.16
CA ALA A 6 -15.81 -6.77 -50.83
C ALA A 6 -15.26 -7.90 -49.94
N GLU A 7 -15.81 -9.11 -50.15
CA GLU A 7 -15.12 -10.37 -49.87
C GLU A 7 -13.87 -10.46 -50.76
N LEU A 8 -12.74 -10.87 -50.18
CA LEU A 8 -11.69 -11.58 -50.91
C LEU A 8 -11.18 -12.72 -50.02
N LYS A 9 -11.76 -13.90 -50.27
CA LYS A 9 -11.18 -15.21 -49.97
C LYS A 9 -10.03 -15.46 -50.94
N GLN A 10 -8.90 -15.94 -50.43
CA GLN A 10 -8.01 -16.94 -51.06
C GLN A 10 -6.98 -17.35 -49.98
N SER A 11 -7.17 -18.44 -49.23
CA SER A 11 -6.73 -19.83 -49.48
C SER A 11 -5.22 -20.01 -49.72
N GLU A 12 -4.61 -20.68 -48.75
CA GLU A 12 -3.50 -21.66 -48.81
C GLU A 12 -2.22 -21.35 -49.60
N GLU A 13 -1.10 -21.27 -48.90
CA GLU A 13 0.04 -22.16 -49.16
C GLU A 13 1.00 -22.14 -47.94
N ILE A 14 0.91 -23.15 -47.08
CA ILE A 14 1.98 -23.50 -46.15
C ILE A 14 2.78 -24.59 -46.85
N VAL A 15 3.87 -24.21 -47.51
CA VAL A 15 4.84 -25.15 -48.08
C VAL A 15 5.98 -25.31 -47.08
N ALA A 16 6.00 -26.46 -46.41
CA ALA A 16 7.20 -27.03 -45.82
C ALA A 16 8.04 -27.74 -46.89
N PRO A 17 9.36 -27.79 -46.72
CA PRO A 17 10.14 -28.98 -47.06
C PRO A 17 10.93 -29.47 -45.83
N GLU A 18 10.71 -30.71 -45.37
CA GLU A 18 11.40 -31.95 -45.78
C GLU A 18 12.82 -32.06 -45.15
N VAL A 19 12.94 -32.61 -43.92
CA VAL A 19 13.26 -34.01 -43.52
C VAL A 19 14.75 -34.41 -43.64
N ALA A 20 15.36 -34.75 -42.48
CA ALA A 20 16.26 -35.90 -42.20
C ALA A 20 16.91 -35.73 -40.80
N ALA A 21 16.34 -36.27 -39.70
CA ALA A 21 16.50 -37.62 -39.10
C ALA A 21 17.84 -37.86 -38.34
N PRO A 22 17.92 -38.70 -37.28
CA PRO A 22 16.88 -39.26 -36.39
C PRO A 22 17.16 -39.12 -34.86
N GLU A 23 16.10 -39.29 -34.07
CA GLU A 23 16.07 -39.49 -32.61
C GLU A 23 16.64 -40.87 -32.18
N PRO A 24 17.17 -41.02 -30.95
CA PRO A 24 17.34 -42.33 -30.34
C PRO A 24 15.99 -42.86 -29.80
N GLU A 25 15.75 -44.12 -30.13
CA GLU A 25 14.54 -44.92 -29.93
C GLU A 25 13.96 -44.85 -28.51
N ALA A 26 12.70 -44.42 -28.43
CA ALA A 26 11.80 -44.80 -27.35
C ALA A 26 11.53 -46.31 -27.47
N ALA A 27 11.93 -47.05 -26.43
CA ALA A 27 11.65 -48.47 -26.28
C ALA A 27 10.15 -48.74 -26.43
N LYS A 28 9.80 -49.48 -27.48
CA LYS A 28 8.49 -50.08 -27.67
C LYS A 28 8.29 -51.13 -26.58
N ASN A 29 7.45 -50.84 -25.58
CA ASN A 29 6.87 -51.87 -24.75
C ASN A 29 5.74 -52.52 -25.54
N GLU A 30 6.05 -53.65 -26.18
CA GLU A 30 5.06 -54.57 -26.72
C GLU A 30 4.25 -55.17 -25.56
N PHE A 31 2.94 -54.98 -25.60
CA PHE A 31 2.00 -55.59 -24.66
C PHE A 31 1.64 -56.98 -25.19
N SER A 32 2.38 -58.01 -24.77
CA SER A 32 2.00 -59.42 -25.01
C SER A 32 0.93 -59.84 -24.01
N ALA A 33 -0.28 -60.06 -24.52
CA ALA A 33 -1.39 -60.64 -23.77
C ALA A 33 -1.31 -62.17 -23.84
N GLU A 34 -0.45 -62.78 -23.01
CA GLU A 34 -0.53 -64.18 -22.52
C GLU A 34 0.78 -64.52 -21.80
N GLY A 35 0.73 -64.72 -20.47
CA GLY A 35 1.86 -65.25 -19.71
C GLY A 35 2.05 -64.61 -18.33
N GLU A 36 1.63 -65.36 -17.30
CA GLU A 36 1.97 -65.23 -15.87
C GLU A 36 1.85 -63.84 -15.20
N LEU A 37 0.75 -63.67 -14.45
CA LEU A 37 0.65 -62.67 -13.39
C LEU A 37 1.82 -62.85 -12.41
N PRO A 38 2.72 -61.86 -12.22
CA PRO A 38 3.70 -61.93 -11.17
C PRO A 38 2.96 -61.97 -9.83
N ALA A 39 3.25 -62.98 -9.02
CA ALA A 39 2.71 -63.13 -7.68
C ALA A 39 2.90 -61.82 -6.92
N VAL A 40 1.79 -61.16 -6.61
CA VAL A 40 1.77 -60.01 -5.70
C VAL A 40 2.35 -60.51 -4.40
N ALA A 41 3.57 -60.08 -4.08
CA ALA A 41 4.17 -60.34 -2.79
C ALA A 41 3.19 -59.85 -1.72
N GLU A 42 2.72 -60.78 -0.87
CA GLU A 42 1.99 -60.43 0.34
C GLU A 42 2.79 -59.34 1.08
N PRO A 43 2.16 -58.23 1.49
CA PRO A 43 2.85 -57.22 2.25
C PRO A 43 3.21 -57.82 3.60
N ALA A 44 4.46 -58.26 3.72
CA ALA A 44 5.07 -58.60 4.99
C ALA A 44 4.82 -57.44 5.94
N ALA A 45 4.11 -57.76 7.03
CA ALA A 45 3.80 -56.86 8.12
C ALA A 45 5.08 -56.21 8.66
N LEU A 46 5.37 -55.01 8.18
CA LEU A 46 6.24 -54.05 8.84
C LEU A 46 5.36 -52.87 9.19
N ALA A 47 4.80 -52.95 10.40
CA ALA A 47 4.19 -51.84 11.11
C ALA A 47 5.27 -50.77 11.39
N ALA A 48 5.65 -50.02 10.37
CA ALA A 48 6.16 -48.67 10.56
C ALA A 48 4.95 -47.77 10.85
N PRO A 49 5.02 -46.84 11.82
CA PRO A 49 3.94 -45.90 12.04
C PRO A 49 3.70 -45.16 10.73
N ALA A 50 2.49 -45.27 10.19
CA ALA A 50 2.10 -44.65 8.93
C ALA A 50 2.41 -43.15 9.02
N ALA A 51 3.49 -42.74 8.36
CA ALA A 51 3.79 -41.32 8.23
C ALA A 51 2.63 -40.69 7.48
N ALA A 52 2.02 -39.65 8.06
CA ALA A 52 0.88 -38.95 7.47
C ALA A 52 1.13 -38.66 5.98
N THR A 53 0.16 -39.04 5.15
CA THR A 53 0.23 -38.88 3.71
C THR A 53 0.40 -37.40 3.34
N ALA A 54 0.95 -37.10 2.16
CA ALA A 54 1.07 -35.71 1.70
C ALA A 54 -0.30 -34.98 1.69
N SER A 55 -1.38 -35.71 1.40
CA SER A 55 -2.75 -35.21 1.47
C SER A 55 -3.23 -34.96 2.90
N GLU A 56 -2.91 -35.81 3.88
CA GLU A 56 -3.18 -35.53 5.30
C GLU A 56 -2.37 -34.36 5.82
N LYS A 57 -1.13 -34.14 5.34
CA LYS A 57 -0.36 -32.95 5.69
C LYS A 57 -0.90 -31.67 5.03
N ALA A 58 -1.50 -31.78 3.85
CA ALA A 58 -2.06 -30.63 3.12
C ALA A 58 -3.48 -30.25 3.57
N PHE A 59 -4.30 -31.22 3.97
CA PHE A 59 -5.74 -31.04 4.23
C PHE A 59 -6.19 -31.52 5.62
N GLY A 60 -5.37 -32.32 6.31
CA GLY A 60 -5.66 -32.84 7.64
C GLY A 60 -5.43 -31.79 8.70
N GLY A 61 -6.30 -30.78 8.74
CA GLY A 61 -6.39 -29.78 9.80
C GLY A 61 -5.05 -29.14 10.13
N GLY A 62 -4.71 -28.06 9.43
CA GLY A 62 -3.46 -27.31 9.59
C GLY A 62 -3.01 -27.25 11.05
N ASN A 63 -1.75 -27.60 11.28
CA ASN A 63 -1.27 -27.82 12.63
C ASN A 63 -1.53 -26.55 13.48
N LYS A 64 -1.95 -26.69 14.73
CA LYS A 64 -2.28 -25.54 15.61
C LYS A 64 -1.14 -24.53 15.73
N GLN A 65 0.10 -24.99 15.58
CA GLN A 65 1.31 -24.18 15.65
C GLN A 65 1.50 -23.31 14.39
N GLU A 66 1.15 -23.80 13.20
CA GLU A 66 1.10 -23.05 11.94
C GLU A 66 -0.02 -22.02 11.96
N ALA A 67 -1.20 -22.40 12.44
CA ALA A 67 -2.30 -21.46 12.65
C ALA A 67 -1.88 -20.34 13.62
N ALA A 68 -1.26 -20.70 14.76
CA ALA A 68 -0.74 -19.74 15.71
C ALA A 68 0.36 -18.84 15.14
N ALA A 69 1.22 -19.36 14.26
CA ALA A 69 2.28 -18.59 13.61
C ALA A 69 1.75 -17.62 12.53
N ARG A 70 0.62 -17.94 11.91
CA ARG A 70 -0.07 -17.05 10.95
C ARG A 70 -0.76 -15.88 11.63
N LEU A 71 -1.19 -16.02 12.89
CA LEU A 71 -1.85 -14.93 13.64
C LEU A 71 -0.93 -13.72 13.90
N ASP A 72 0.39 -13.92 13.89
CA ASP A 72 1.37 -12.87 14.21
C ASP A 72 1.95 -12.20 12.96
N LYS A 73 1.39 -12.47 11.77
CA LYS A 73 1.99 -12.04 10.50
C LYS A 73 0.93 -11.70 9.46
N GLY A 74 1.17 -10.60 8.78
CA GLY A 74 0.42 -10.21 7.59
C GLY A 74 -0.97 -9.67 7.87
N MET A 75 -1.68 -9.38 6.77
CA MET A 75 -3.02 -8.82 6.81
C MET A 75 -4.08 -9.90 6.81
N HIS A 76 -5.02 -9.80 7.74
CA HIS A 76 -6.21 -10.61 7.88
C HIS A 76 -7.42 -9.81 7.38
N VAL A 77 -7.90 -10.16 6.20
CA VAL A 77 -8.93 -9.44 5.42
C VAL A 77 -10.35 -9.59 5.98
N ASN A 78 -10.54 -10.55 6.87
CA ASN A 78 -11.83 -10.83 7.50
C ASN A 78 -11.62 -11.04 9.01
N TRP A 79 -12.26 -10.20 9.82
CA TRP A 79 -12.16 -10.29 11.27
C TRP A 79 -12.80 -11.58 11.81
N GLU A 80 -13.83 -12.13 11.14
CA GLU A 80 -14.47 -13.40 11.54
C GLU A 80 -13.50 -14.56 11.39
N GLU A 81 -12.76 -14.60 10.27
CA GLU A 81 -11.73 -15.61 10.02
C GLU A 81 -10.57 -15.49 11.00
N TYR A 82 -10.13 -14.26 11.31
CA TYR A 82 -9.10 -14.04 12.32
C TYR A 82 -9.55 -14.54 13.69
N LYS A 83 -10.77 -14.21 14.10
CA LYS A 83 -11.37 -14.70 15.36
C LYS A 83 -11.45 -16.23 15.39
N ALA A 84 -11.97 -16.87 14.35
CA ALA A 84 -12.04 -18.33 14.25
C ALA A 84 -10.65 -18.97 14.27
N THR A 85 -9.65 -18.31 13.68
CA THR A 85 -8.25 -18.76 13.72
C THR A 85 -7.66 -18.66 15.12
N CYS A 86 -7.93 -17.59 15.87
CA CYS A 86 -7.55 -17.45 17.29
C CYS A 86 -8.16 -18.58 18.14
N GLU A 87 -9.46 -18.86 17.97
CA GLU A 87 -10.17 -19.90 18.71
C GLU A 87 -9.61 -21.31 18.40
N SER A 88 -9.43 -21.64 17.11
CA SER A 88 -8.91 -22.95 16.68
C SER A 88 -7.43 -23.16 17.04
N ALA A 89 -6.63 -22.10 17.06
CA ALA A 89 -5.25 -22.12 17.53
C ALA A 89 -5.12 -22.23 19.06
N GLY A 90 -6.24 -22.17 19.80
CA GLY A 90 -6.24 -22.19 21.26
C GLY A 90 -5.68 -20.91 21.89
N LYS A 91 -5.78 -19.78 21.18
CA LYS A 91 -5.35 -18.45 21.62
C LYS A 91 -6.49 -17.42 21.54
N PRO A 92 -7.65 -17.66 22.18
CA PRO A 92 -8.79 -16.73 22.13
C PRO A 92 -8.46 -15.35 22.70
N GLU A 93 -7.47 -15.25 23.60
CA GLU A 93 -7.01 -14.00 24.21
C GLU A 93 -6.39 -13.01 23.22
N LYS A 94 -5.95 -13.48 22.03
CA LYS A 94 -5.48 -12.62 20.95
C LYS A 94 -6.60 -11.87 20.24
N TRP A 95 -7.84 -12.31 20.38
CA TRP A 95 -8.98 -11.59 19.83
C TRP A 95 -9.48 -10.55 20.83
N GLN A 96 -9.67 -9.33 20.36
CA GLN A 96 -10.32 -8.26 21.12
C GLN A 96 -11.51 -7.74 20.32
N ASP A 97 -12.65 -7.50 20.98
CA ASP A 97 -13.90 -7.16 20.28
C ASP A 97 -13.84 -5.85 19.48
N HIS A 98 -12.96 -4.92 19.87
CA HIS A 98 -12.76 -3.69 19.12
C HIS A 98 -11.96 -3.89 17.82
N TYR A 99 -11.36 -5.07 17.58
CA TYR A 99 -10.70 -5.37 16.31
C TYR A 99 -11.69 -5.48 15.13
N LYS A 100 -12.99 -5.59 15.41
CA LYS A 100 -14.07 -5.55 14.39
C LYS A 100 -14.07 -4.28 13.55
N ILE A 101 -13.54 -3.18 14.08
CA ILE A 101 -13.46 -1.90 13.37
C ILE A 101 -12.08 -1.66 12.73
N GLY A 102 -11.19 -2.65 12.80
CA GLY A 102 -9.84 -2.60 12.30
C GLY A 102 -8.80 -2.51 13.42
N HIS A 103 -7.69 -3.21 13.23
CA HIS A 103 -6.54 -3.18 14.13
C HIS A 103 -5.24 -3.43 13.39
N THR A 104 -4.14 -2.85 13.86
CA THR A 104 -2.79 -3.22 13.44
C THR A 104 -1.85 -3.18 14.65
N GLU A 105 -0.89 -4.09 14.75
CA GLU A 105 0.17 -3.98 15.75
C GLU A 105 1.26 -2.95 15.38
N ALA A 106 1.21 -2.40 14.16
CA ALA A 106 2.18 -1.41 13.71
C ALA A 106 2.04 -0.08 14.49
N LYS A 107 3.10 0.28 15.25
CA LYS A 107 3.13 1.41 16.19
C LYS A 107 3.02 2.81 15.57
N GLY A 108 3.12 2.91 14.25
CA GLY A 108 3.11 4.18 13.52
C GLY A 108 1.72 4.75 13.21
N TRP A 109 0.66 4.04 13.58
CA TRP A 109 -0.70 4.36 13.17
C TRP A 109 -1.55 4.76 14.37
N VAL A 110 -2.42 5.76 14.17
CA VAL A 110 -3.56 5.98 15.06
C VAL A 110 -4.59 4.91 14.74
N GLN A 111 -5.05 4.19 15.77
CA GLN A 111 -5.94 3.06 15.56
C GLN A 111 -7.36 3.55 15.22
N PRO A 112 -8.11 2.81 14.38
CA PRO A 112 -9.49 3.17 14.04
C PRO A 112 -10.40 3.27 15.28
N HIS A 113 -10.16 2.42 16.28
CA HIS A 113 -10.92 2.41 17.53
C HIS A 113 -10.58 3.56 18.49
N GLU A 114 -9.45 4.25 18.30
CA GLU A 114 -9.08 5.43 19.08
C GLU A 114 -9.81 6.69 18.58
N ARG A 115 -10.21 6.72 17.30
CA ARG A 115 -10.85 7.89 16.67
C ARG A 115 -12.30 7.60 16.31
N TYR A 116 -13.24 8.05 17.15
CA TYR A 116 -14.67 8.15 16.87
C TYR A 116 -15.33 6.91 16.21
N LYS A 117 -14.74 5.71 16.36
CA LYS A 117 -15.18 4.46 15.74
C LYS A 117 -15.31 4.54 14.21
N VAL A 118 -14.34 5.16 13.53
CA VAL A 118 -14.27 5.09 12.07
C VAL A 118 -13.81 3.69 11.67
N TYR A 119 -14.51 3.04 10.75
CA TYR A 119 -14.19 1.68 10.32
C TYR A 119 -12.99 1.69 9.36
N TYR A 120 -11.97 0.91 9.70
CA TYR A 120 -10.82 0.63 8.83
C TYR A 120 -10.10 1.89 8.32
N GLU A 121 -10.00 2.94 9.14
CA GLU A 121 -9.22 4.13 8.81
C GLU A 121 -8.04 4.29 9.76
N TRP A 122 -6.82 4.20 9.20
CA TRP A 122 -5.58 4.42 9.92
C TRP A 122 -4.93 5.70 9.43
N GLN A 123 -4.61 6.58 10.36
CA GLN A 123 -3.87 7.81 10.07
C GLN A 123 -2.45 7.69 10.60
N LEU A 124 -1.47 8.05 9.79
CA LEU A 124 -0.08 8.02 10.21
C LEU A 124 0.15 9.03 11.34
N GLN A 125 0.83 8.61 12.40
CA GLN A 125 1.21 9.50 13.50
C GLN A 125 2.24 10.54 13.03
N ARG A 126 2.34 11.66 13.76
CA ARG A 126 3.41 12.63 13.55
C ARG A 126 4.77 12.03 13.92
N ASN A 127 5.84 12.54 13.30
CA ASN A 127 7.20 12.09 13.53
C ASN A 127 7.39 10.58 13.29
N THR A 128 6.66 10.02 12.32
CA THR A 128 6.72 8.60 11.96
C THR A 128 7.06 8.47 10.48
N SER A 129 8.02 7.60 10.16
CA SER A 129 8.35 7.24 8.76
C SER A 129 7.17 6.53 8.10
N ALA A 130 6.63 7.12 7.04
CA ALA A 130 5.54 6.59 6.25
C ALA A 130 5.94 5.25 5.58
N ALA A 131 7.14 5.18 5.02
CA ALA A 131 7.69 4.01 4.36
C ALA A 131 7.75 2.82 5.32
N LYS A 132 8.34 3.03 6.51
CA LYS A 132 8.41 2.01 7.56
C LYS A 132 7.03 1.64 8.08
N ALA A 133 6.15 2.61 8.30
CA ALA A 133 4.80 2.34 8.80
C ALA A 133 3.97 1.47 7.83
N VAL A 134 4.10 1.68 6.52
CA VAL A 134 3.47 0.82 5.50
C VAL A 134 4.07 -0.58 5.49
N GLN A 135 5.40 -0.71 5.56
CA GLN A 135 6.06 -2.02 5.65
C GLN A 135 5.58 -2.79 6.88
N ASP A 136 5.54 -2.12 8.03
CA ASP A 136 5.14 -2.72 9.30
C ASP A 136 3.63 -3.07 9.27
N PHE A 137 2.80 -2.27 8.60
CA PHE A 137 1.36 -2.55 8.42
C PHE A 137 1.11 -3.82 7.60
N VAL A 138 1.87 -4.01 6.50
CA VAL A 138 1.72 -5.16 5.60
C VAL A 138 2.36 -6.43 6.18
N LYS A 139 3.46 -6.30 6.93
CA LYS A 139 4.18 -7.44 7.52
C LYS A 139 3.61 -7.88 8.87
N GLY A 140 3.20 -6.93 9.70
CA GLY A 140 2.65 -7.18 11.03
C GLY A 140 1.22 -7.68 10.97
N PRO A 141 0.70 -8.23 12.08
CA PRO A 141 -0.68 -8.67 12.17
C PRO A 141 -1.59 -7.44 12.09
N THR A 142 -2.38 -7.41 11.02
CA THR A 142 -3.29 -6.31 10.72
C THR A 142 -4.64 -6.89 10.34
N ILE A 143 -5.69 -6.52 11.06
CA ILE A 143 -7.07 -6.93 10.81
C ILE A 143 -7.75 -5.78 10.08
N CYS A 144 -8.13 -6.00 8.83
CA CYS A 144 -8.68 -4.98 7.96
C CYS A 144 -9.68 -5.58 6.97
N ASP A 145 -10.39 -4.75 6.20
CA ASP A 145 -11.20 -5.25 5.09
C ASP A 145 -10.35 -5.39 3.81
N TYR A 146 -10.93 -6.02 2.78
CA TYR A 146 -10.19 -6.29 1.53
C TYR A 146 -9.77 -5.01 0.80
N ARG A 147 -10.56 -3.93 0.93
CA ARG A 147 -10.29 -2.64 0.29
C ARG A 147 -9.07 -1.99 0.92
N THR A 148 -9.01 -1.98 2.24
CA THR A 148 -7.84 -1.49 2.99
C THR A 148 -6.61 -2.30 2.65
N ALA A 149 -6.71 -3.64 2.59
CA ALA A 149 -5.60 -4.49 2.22
C ALA A 149 -5.05 -4.15 0.81
N GLY A 150 -5.94 -3.89 -0.15
CA GLY A 150 -5.56 -3.42 -1.50
C GLY A 150 -4.84 -2.07 -1.46
N VAL A 151 -5.40 -1.09 -0.74
CA VAL A 151 -4.78 0.24 -0.56
C VAL A 151 -3.38 0.11 0.06
N ALA A 152 -3.20 -0.72 1.08
CA ALA A 152 -1.91 -0.93 1.71
C ALA A 152 -0.87 -1.55 0.75
N GLN A 153 -1.29 -2.45 -0.13
CA GLN A 153 -0.42 -3.04 -1.16
C GLN A 153 -0.03 -2.02 -2.24
N ASP A 154 -0.99 -1.19 -2.68
CA ASP A 154 -0.72 -0.11 -3.63
C ASP A 154 0.28 0.90 -3.05
N LEU A 155 0.10 1.29 -1.79
CA LEU A 155 1.03 2.14 -1.06
C LEU A 155 2.42 1.52 -0.93
N ASN A 156 2.50 0.22 -0.64
CA ASN A 156 3.75 -0.52 -0.58
C ASN A 156 4.47 -0.49 -1.94
N THR A 157 3.73 -0.65 -3.03
CA THR A 157 4.25 -0.59 -4.41
C THR A 157 4.77 0.81 -4.74
N VAL A 158 3.99 1.86 -4.46
CA VAL A 158 4.41 3.26 -4.68
C VAL A 158 5.65 3.60 -3.85
N ARG A 159 5.73 3.12 -2.60
CA ARG A 159 6.95 3.27 -1.79
C ARG A 159 8.15 2.62 -2.46
N ASP A 160 8.01 1.38 -2.92
CA ASP A 160 9.11 0.66 -3.58
C ASP A 160 9.58 1.35 -4.87
N GLU A 161 8.66 1.97 -5.62
CA GLU A 161 8.99 2.75 -6.82
C GLU A 161 9.68 4.08 -6.52
N LEU A 162 9.21 4.83 -5.52
CA LEU A 162 9.75 6.16 -5.18
C LEU A 162 11.02 6.09 -4.32
N GLY A 163 11.19 4.99 -3.57
CA GLY A 163 12.19 4.82 -2.53
C GLY A 163 11.76 5.42 -1.19
N ASP A 164 12.16 4.77 -0.09
CA ASP A 164 11.75 5.09 1.28
C ASP A 164 11.97 6.55 1.66
N ARG A 165 13.15 7.12 1.33
CA ARG A 165 13.49 8.51 1.69
C ARG A 165 12.54 9.53 1.05
N LYS A 166 12.23 9.34 -0.24
CA LYS A 166 11.34 10.25 -0.98
C LYS A 166 9.90 10.07 -0.51
N PHE A 167 9.48 8.82 -0.30
CA PHE A 167 8.17 8.51 0.23
C PHE A 167 7.94 9.16 1.61
N ASP A 168 8.92 9.08 2.51
CA ASP A 168 8.85 9.71 3.83
C ASP A 168 8.76 11.24 3.75
N LYS A 169 9.59 11.88 2.91
CA LYS A 169 9.57 13.34 2.71
C LYS A 169 8.21 13.85 2.23
N LEU A 170 7.48 13.03 1.47
CA LEU A 170 6.20 13.41 0.88
C LEU A 170 5.00 13.08 1.77
N PHE A 171 5.03 11.97 2.52
CA PHE A 171 3.82 11.42 3.14
C PHE A 171 3.91 11.21 4.67
N GLY A 172 5.12 11.32 5.24
CA GLY A 172 5.35 11.30 6.69
C GLY A 172 6.78 10.93 7.03
N SER A 173 7.45 11.76 7.83
CA SER A 173 8.87 11.56 8.16
C SER A 173 9.07 11.32 9.65
N ALA A 174 10.09 10.52 9.98
CA ALA A 174 10.56 10.40 11.36
C ALA A 174 11.34 11.65 11.84
N ASN A 175 11.81 12.48 10.91
CA ASN A 175 12.48 13.74 11.21
C ASN A 175 11.44 14.84 11.42
N SER A 176 11.39 15.41 12.63
CA SER A 176 10.43 16.46 13.01
C SER A 176 10.43 17.66 12.07
N ASN A 177 11.59 18.10 11.58
CA ASN A 177 11.66 19.25 10.68
C ASN A 177 11.02 18.94 9.32
N GLU A 178 11.32 17.76 8.76
CA GLU A 178 10.72 17.32 7.51
C GLU A 178 9.22 17.05 7.68
N ASP A 179 8.84 16.40 8.78
CA ASP A 179 7.46 16.04 9.08
C ASP A 179 6.56 17.27 9.29
N SER A 180 7.12 18.36 9.84
CA SER A 180 6.43 19.63 10.01
C SER A 180 6.13 20.35 8.69
N ALA A 181 6.91 20.09 7.64
CA ALA A 181 6.70 20.66 6.32
C ALA A 181 5.60 19.95 5.52
N ILE A 182 5.13 18.77 5.98
CA ILE A 182 4.12 17.96 5.30
C ILE A 182 2.73 18.46 5.70
N PRO A 183 1.90 18.93 4.74
CA PRO A 183 0.54 19.35 5.03
C PRO A 183 -0.29 18.20 5.64
N ALA A 184 -1.16 18.51 6.60
CA ALA A 184 -1.99 17.49 7.25
C ALA A 184 -2.86 16.69 6.25
N ALA A 185 -3.32 17.33 5.18
CA ALA A 185 -4.11 16.69 4.11
C ALA A 185 -3.28 15.75 3.21
N GLN A 186 -1.95 15.88 3.20
CA GLN A 186 -1.04 15.05 2.43
C GLN A 186 -0.45 13.90 3.26
N ARG A 187 -0.61 13.95 4.59
CA ARG A 187 -0.14 12.88 5.48
C ARG A 187 -0.82 11.56 5.13
N LEU A 188 -0.04 10.49 5.20
CA LEU A 188 -0.50 9.18 4.81
C LEU A 188 -1.71 8.70 5.62
N VAL A 189 -2.72 8.22 4.91
CA VAL A 189 -3.93 7.59 5.44
C VAL A 189 -4.15 6.28 4.68
N ILE A 190 -4.49 5.22 5.40
CA ILE A 190 -4.99 3.97 4.82
C ILE A 190 -6.47 3.89 5.16
N SER A 191 -7.33 3.89 4.15
CA SER A 191 -8.78 3.76 4.34
C SER A 191 -9.43 3.04 3.17
N PRO A 192 -10.57 2.35 3.38
CA PRO A 192 -11.31 1.70 2.31
C PRO A 192 -11.85 2.70 1.27
N GLY A 193 -11.99 3.98 1.64
CA GLY A 193 -12.42 5.04 0.73
C GLY A 193 -11.41 5.37 -0.37
N LEU A 194 -10.13 5.04 -0.17
CA LEU A 194 -9.07 5.25 -1.17
C LEU A 194 -9.02 4.17 -2.24
N TYR A 195 -9.65 3.00 -2.01
CA TYR A 195 -9.57 1.84 -2.89
C TYR A 195 -10.10 2.09 -4.31
N THR A 196 -11.13 2.94 -4.45
CA THR A 196 -11.71 3.27 -5.76
C THR A 196 -11.15 4.56 -6.35
N THR A 197 -10.17 5.17 -5.70
CA THR A 197 -9.54 6.40 -6.18
C THR A 197 -8.30 6.05 -7.00
N PRO A 198 -7.86 6.91 -7.93
CA PRO A 198 -6.60 6.74 -8.63
C PRO A 198 -5.41 7.08 -7.71
N LEU A 199 -5.30 6.37 -6.58
CA LEU A 199 -4.35 6.64 -5.49
C LEU A 199 -2.90 6.65 -5.98
N VAL A 200 -2.51 5.60 -6.70
CA VAL A 200 -1.15 5.44 -7.24
C VAL A 200 -0.79 6.62 -8.15
N ASP A 201 -1.69 7.00 -9.06
CA ASP A 201 -1.46 8.11 -9.99
C ASP A 201 -1.39 9.45 -9.26
N ASN A 202 -2.26 9.67 -8.28
CA ASN A 202 -2.25 10.88 -7.44
C ASN A 202 -0.93 11.02 -6.68
N MET A 203 -0.43 9.94 -6.08
CA MET A 203 0.83 9.96 -5.34
C MET A 203 2.03 10.16 -6.27
N ARG A 204 2.03 9.55 -7.46
CA ARG A 204 3.05 9.79 -8.49
C ARG A 204 3.03 11.24 -8.99
N ALA A 205 1.85 11.83 -9.14
CA ALA A 205 1.71 13.24 -9.52
C ALA A 205 2.30 14.17 -8.46
N ILE A 206 2.03 13.92 -7.17
CA ILE A 206 2.63 14.65 -6.05
C ILE A 206 4.16 14.52 -6.08
N ALA A 207 4.68 13.31 -6.31
CA ALA A 207 6.11 13.07 -6.39
C ALA A 207 6.78 13.82 -7.53
N ARG A 208 6.17 13.88 -8.71
CA ARG A 208 6.69 14.66 -9.87
C ARG A 208 6.67 16.15 -9.59
N ALA A 209 5.57 16.66 -9.04
CA ALA A 209 5.44 18.07 -8.68
C ALA A 209 6.49 18.48 -7.62
N SER A 210 6.83 17.59 -6.68
CA SER A 210 7.92 17.83 -5.73
C SER A 210 9.28 17.91 -6.41
N ASP A 211 9.58 17.01 -7.35
CA ASP A 211 10.85 17.05 -8.09
C ASP A 211 11.00 18.33 -8.92
N GLU A 212 9.92 18.79 -9.55
CA GLU A 212 9.90 20.04 -10.31
C GLU A 212 10.17 21.25 -9.41
N ARG A 213 9.55 21.30 -8.23
CA ARG A 213 9.80 22.36 -7.24
C ARG A 213 11.25 22.37 -6.74
N GLU A 214 11.82 21.21 -6.49
CA GLU A 214 13.22 21.10 -6.05
C GLU A 214 14.20 21.54 -7.14
N LYS A 215 13.92 21.21 -8.40
CA LYS A 215 14.71 21.68 -9.54
C LYS A 215 14.61 23.19 -9.72
N SER A 216 13.40 23.75 -9.68
CA SER A 216 13.23 25.21 -9.82
C SER A 216 13.86 25.98 -8.65
N ALA A 217 13.81 25.45 -7.43
CA ALA A 217 14.48 26.06 -6.28
C ALA A 217 16.01 25.96 -6.36
N ALA A 218 16.55 24.96 -7.06
CA ALA A 218 17.98 24.83 -7.33
C ALA A 218 18.46 25.71 -8.49
N GLU A 219 17.56 26.12 -9.40
CA GLU A 219 17.84 26.97 -10.56
C GLU A 219 17.59 28.47 -10.31
N GLU A 220 16.97 28.87 -9.18
CA GLU A 220 16.92 30.28 -8.77
C GLU A 220 18.35 30.83 -8.53
N PRO A 221 18.66 32.03 -9.05
CA PRO A 221 20.00 32.34 -9.53
C PRO A 221 20.94 32.73 -8.39
N LYS A 222 22.21 32.30 -8.50
CA LYS A 222 23.35 33.01 -7.90
C LYS A 222 23.22 34.50 -8.24
N ALA A 223 22.99 35.31 -7.19
CA ALA A 223 23.22 36.74 -7.07
C ALA A 223 23.08 37.57 -8.35
N ALA A 224 22.03 38.40 -8.41
CA ALA A 224 22.10 39.62 -9.21
C ALA A 224 23.42 40.36 -8.88
N PRO A 225 24.19 40.83 -9.88
CA PRO A 225 25.36 41.63 -9.59
C PRO A 225 24.91 42.89 -8.83
N VAL A 226 25.54 43.11 -7.68
CA VAL A 226 25.44 44.33 -6.89
C VAL A 226 25.68 45.52 -7.83
N GLN A 227 24.64 46.26 -8.18
CA GLN A 227 24.81 47.59 -8.74
C GLN A 227 25.11 48.54 -7.57
N GLU A 228 26.42 48.77 -7.36
CA GLU A 228 26.90 49.95 -6.67
C GLU A 228 26.61 51.21 -7.52
N SER A 229 26.46 52.34 -6.82
CA SER A 229 26.17 53.72 -7.28
C SER A 229 24.68 53.99 -7.58
N ARG A 230 24.03 54.99 -6.99
CA ARG A 230 24.51 56.35 -6.73
C ARG A 230 23.72 56.98 -5.57
N VAL A 231 24.46 57.47 -4.58
CA VAL A 231 23.97 58.45 -3.60
C VAL A 231 23.70 59.75 -4.36
N GLU A 232 22.45 60.18 -4.44
CA GLU A 232 22.12 61.59 -4.71
C GLU A 232 21.50 62.19 -3.45
N GLU A 233 22.19 63.20 -2.94
CA GLU A 233 21.87 63.98 -1.76
C GLU A 233 20.56 64.79 -1.91
N LYS A 234 19.91 64.92 -0.75
CA LYS A 234 18.78 65.81 -0.40
C LYS A 234 18.96 67.27 -0.88
N PRO A 235 17.87 68.03 -1.01
CA PRO A 235 17.47 68.89 0.12
C PRO A 235 15.95 68.83 0.37
N LYS A 236 15.50 68.48 1.59
CA LYS A 236 15.17 69.35 2.73
C LYS A 236 14.08 70.38 2.40
N GLN A 237 12.83 70.04 2.74
CA GLN A 237 11.82 71.02 3.13
C GLN A 237 11.06 70.50 4.36
N GLU A 238 11.12 71.29 5.41
CA GLU A 238 10.45 71.18 6.71
C GLU A 238 9.01 71.68 6.61
N ALA A 239 8.09 71.01 7.32
CA ALA A 239 6.96 71.53 8.10
C ALA A 239 6.00 70.33 8.36
N GLU A 240 5.96 69.76 9.57
CA GLU A 240 4.95 70.07 10.62
C GLU A 240 3.52 69.72 10.15
N LEU A 241 2.69 68.90 10.82
CA LEU A 241 2.43 68.70 12.24
C LEU A 241 1.52 67.44 12.42
N ASP A 242 1.54 66.86 13.61
CA ASP A 242 0.41 66.22 14.30
C ASP A 242 -0.16 64.86 13.81
N GLN A 243 0.25 63.75 14.44
CA GLN A 243 -0.51 63.09 15.53
C GLN A 243 0.08 61.72 15.92
N GLU A 244 0.16 61.50 17.24
CA GLU A 244 0.61 60.31 17.96
C GLU A 244 -0.47 59.19 18.07
N PRO A 245 -0.12 57.98 18.57
CA PRO A 245 -0.68 56.70 18.12
C PRO A 245 -1.79 56.13 19.03
N LEU A 246 -2.70 55.32 18.47
CA LEU A 246 -3.59 54.43 19.24
C LEU A 246 -3.90 53.17 18.40
N VAL A 247 -3.31 52.01 18.72
CA VAL A 247 -3.89 50.89 19.51
C VAL A 247 -4.79 49.93 18.70
N VAL A 248 -4.23 48.73 18.49
CA VAL A 248 -4.75 47.38 18.82
C VAL A 248 -6.16 46.97 18.34
N ALA A 249 -6.20 45.75 17.78
CA ALA A 249 -7.33 44.83 17.65
C ALA A 249 -8.43 45.21 16.65
N GLN A 250 -8.22 44.79 15.40
CA GLN A 250 -9.32 44.38 14.53
C GLN A 250 -9.20 42.88 14.31
N GLU A 251 -10.35 42.21 14.34
CA GLU A 251 -10.58 40.78 14.09
C GLU A 251 -10.50 39.83 15.29
N LEU A 252 -11.34 40.09 16.30
CA LEU A 252 -12.04 39.02 17.02
C LEU A 252 -13.31 39.60 17.67
N GLY A 253 -14.47 39.30 17.08
CA GLY A 253 -15.76 39.38 17.80
C GLY A 253 -16.88 40.15 17.12
N MET A 254 -17.45 39.63 16.04
CA MET A 254 -18.88 39.77 15.71
C MET A 254 -19.36 38.55 14.90
N GLN A 255 -19.19 37.35 15.46
CA GLN A 255 -19.98 36.15 15.11
C GLN A 255 -20.88 35.81 16.29
N GLN A 256 -21.76 36.73 16.70
CA GLN A 256 -22.84 36.45 17.65
C GLN A 256 -24.00 37.41 17.37
N ALA A 257 -24.72 37.21 16.26
CA ALA A 257 -25.99 37.92 16.03
C ALA A 257 -27.01 37.21 15.11
N ASP A 258 -26.67 36.11 14.43
CA ASP A 258 -27.60 35.45 13.48
C ASP A 258 -28.08 34.06 13.92
N ARG A 259 -28.26 33.82 15.22
CA ARG A 259 -28.85 32.55 15.67
C ARG A 259 -29.73 32.63 16.91
N GLU A 260 -30.57 33.66 17.02
CA GLU A 260 -31.87 33.52 17.67
C GLU A 260 -32.90 34.34 16.87
N LEU A 261 -34.06 33.71 16.60
CA LEU A 261 -35.25 34.18 15.87
C LEU A 261 -35.27 33.87 14.36
N VAL A 262 -35.70 32.65 13.99
CA VAL A 262 -37.06 32.29 13.53
C VAL A 262 -37.21 30.76 13.57
#